data_AF-A0A7C1DGD0-F1
#
_entry.id   AF-A0A7C1DGD0-F1
#
_cell.length_a   1.000
_cell.length_b   1.000
_cell.length_c   1.000
_cell.angle_alpha   90.00
_cell.angle_beta   90.00
_cell.angle_gamma   90.00
#
_symmetry.space_group_name_H-M   'P 1'
#
loop_
_entity.id
_entity.type
_entity.pdbx_description
1 polymer ?
#
loop_
_entity_poly.entity_id
_entity_poly.type
_entity_poly.pdbx_seq_one_letter_code
_entity_poly.pdbx_strand_id
1 'polypeptide(L)'
;YFFNESGADALAVAYGTSHGPNKGSKGGLEKLAVWIVEKCYQGMKAYGQNEDHFLVSHGSSTVPQEIVAEINQMGGNVQGAAGIPMHKIQEAVKAGIRKINIDTDLRLGITATFRTYFTENPGVESTSSDVLAPIKKALDEKRDAIDPRDYLKAIDVELLRTDPKGTALEEVMLMVQDRIAGHVEMLVHKFGSAGLGGKVERISLEEMAKTYA
;
A
#
# COMPACT_ATOMS: atom_id res chain seq x y z
N TYR A 1 -17.11 3.78 24.27
CA TYR A 1 -16.06 3.53 25.29
C TYR A 1 -14.68 3.89 24.74
N PHE A 2 -14.08 3.11 23.83
CA PHE A 2 -12.70 3.37 23.36
C PHE A 2 -12.42 4.82 22.94
N PHE A 3 -13.26 5.43 22.09
CA PHE A 3 -13.10 6.83 21.70
C PHE A 3 -13.14 7.80 22.88
N ASN A 4 -14.07 7.60 23.82
CA ASN A 4 -14.19 8.42 25.02
C ASN A 4 -12.97 8.34 25.93
N GLU A 5 -12.41 7.13 26.11
CA GLU A 5 -11.26 6.93 27.00
C GLU A 5 -9.94 7.36 26.37
N SER A 6 -9.80 7.22 25.04
CA SER A 6 -8.54 7.46 24.34
C SER A 6 -8.42 8.86 23.77
N GLY A 7 -9.54 9.54 23.48
CA GLY A 7 -9.55 10.78 22.71
C GLY A 7 -9.07 10.61 21.25
N ALA A 8 -9.06 9.39 20.71
CA ALA A 8 -8.63 9.14 19.34
C ALA A 8 -9.73 9.46 18.32
N ASP A 9 -9.38 10.05 17.18
CA ASP A 9 -10.32 10.34 16.09
C ASP A 9 -10.56 9.13 15.17
N ALA A 10 -9.66 8.14 15.21
CA ALA A 10 -9.71 6.99 14.32
C ALA A 10 -9.56 5.67 15.08
N LEU A 11 -10.37 4.68 14.73
CA LEU A 11 -10.30 3.34 15.31
C LEU A 11 -10.01 2.29 14.23
N ALA A 12 -8.85 1.64 14.33
CA ALA A 12 -8.57 0.45 13.54
C ALA A 12 -9.38 -0.74 14.07
N VAL A 13 -10.15 -1.38 13.20
CA VAL A 13 -11.02 -2.50 13.57
C VAL A 13 -10.44 -3.81 13.05
N ALA A 14 -10.42 -4.83 13.91
CA ALA A 14 -10.08 -6.19 13.52
C ALA A 14 -11.33 -6.91 13.00
N TYR A 15 -11.36 -7.19 11.69
CA TYR A 15 -12.48 -7.90 11.04
C TYR A 15 -12.01 -9.05 10.13
N GLY A 16 -10.83 -9.61 10.41
CA GLY A 16 -10.25 -10.76 9.71
C GLY A 16 -9.14 -10.43 8.71
N THR A 17 -8.73 -9.17 8.60
CA THR A 17 -7.58 -8.76 7.79
C THR A 17 -6.25 -9.08 8.48
N SER A 18 -5.15 -9.12 7.71
CA SER A 18 -3.79 -9.34 8.21
C SER A 18 -2.76 -8.63 7.35
N HIS A 19 -1.58 -8.34 7.93
CA HIS A 19 -0.46 -7.74 7.22
C HIS A 19 0.30 -8.77 6.36
N GLY A 20 0.97 -8.27 5.33
CA GLY A 20 1.81 -9.09 4.44
C GLY A 20 1.08 -9.63 3.21
N PRO A 21 1.82 -10.35 2.33
CA PRO A 21 1.34 -10.82 1.04
C PRO A 21 0.50 -12.10 1.09
N ASN A 22 0.60 -12.88 2.17
CA ASN A 22 -0.05 -14.20 2.29
C ASN A 22 -1.26 -14.10 3.22
N LYS A 23 -2.35 -13.51 2.72
CA LYS A 23 -3.59 -13.36 3.50
C LYS A 23 -4.51 -14.56 3.29
N GLY A 24 -5.38 -14.82 4.27
CA GLY A 24 -6.45 -15.82 4.14
C GLY A 24 -6.12 -17.24 4.65
N SER A 25 -4.96 -17.48 5.27
CA SER A 25 -4.58 -18.80 5.82
C SER A 25 -5.51 -19.34 6.92
N LYS A 26 -6.36 -18.51 7.54
CA LYS A 26 -7.29 -18.89 8.64
C LYS A 26 -8.77 -18.89 8.26
N GLY A 27 -9.12 -18.87 6.97
CA GLY A 27 -10.53 -18.89 6.57
C GLY A 27 -10.82 -18.60 5.10
N GLY A 28 -9.82 -18.23 4.31
CA GLY A 28 -10.03 -17.74 2.96
C GLY A 28 -10.34 -16.24 2.94
N LEU A 29 -10.00 -15.61 1.84
CA LEU A 29 -10.09 -14.16 1.65
C LEU A 29 -11.54 -13.62 1.59
N GLU A 30 -12.50 -14.51 1.40
CA GLU A 30 -13.94 -14.20 1.36
C GLU A 30 -14.60 -14.12 2.75
N LYS A 31 -13.95 -14.64 3.80
CA LYS A 31 -14.54 -14.74 5.15
C LYS A 31 -14.31 -13.51 6.03
N LEU A 32 -14.12 -12.33 5.44
CA LEU A 32 -13.99 -11.09 6.23
C LEU A 32 -15.31 -10.79 6.96
N ALA A 33 -15.19 -10.52 8.25
CA ALA A 33 -16.31 -10.29 9.15
C ALA A 33 -16.80 -8.83 9.05
N VAL A 34 -17.22 -8.40 7.85
CA VAL A 34 -17.65 -7.01 7.57
C VAL A 34 -18.77 -6.56 8.50
N TRP A 35 -19.61 -7.48 8.99
CA TRP A 35 -20.64 -7.20 9.99
C TRP A 35 -20.08 -6.58 11.29
N ILE A 36 -18.81 -6.85 11.65
CA ILE A 36 -18.14 -6.20 12.80
C ILE A 36 -17.97 -4.70 12.53
N VAL A 37 -17.54 -4.32 11.32
CA VAL A 37 -17.41 -2.92 10.90
C VAL A 37 -18.77 -2.23 11.00
N GLU A 38 -19.82 -2.89 10.48
CA GLU A 38 -21.18 -2.36 10.55
C GLU A 38 -21.64 -2.14 11.99
N LYS A 39 -21.39 -3.10 12.88
CA LYS A 39 -21.75 -2.98 14.31
C LYS A 39 -20.97 -1.87 15.00
N CYS A 40 -19.67 -1.73 14.72
CA CYS A 40 -18.88 -0.62 15.22
C CYS A 40 -19.44 0.73 14.75
N TYR A 41 -19.77 0.85 13.45
CA TYR A 41 -20.31 2.09 12.89
C TYR A 41 -21.73 2.41 13.40
N GLN A 42 -22.58 1.40 13.59
CA GLN A 42 -23.88 1.55 14.26
C GLN A 42 -23.71 2.09 15.69
N GLY A 43 -22.74 1.57 16.44
CA GLY A 43 -22.37 2.07 17.76
C GLY A 43 -21.93 3.53 17.70
N MET A 44 -20.99 3.88 16.82
CA MET A 44 -20.55 5.26 16.62
C MET A 44 -21.72 6.22 16.40
N LYS A 45 -22.65 5.87 15.49
CA LYS A 45 -23.85 6.67 15.23
C LYS A 45 -24.75 6.82 16.45
N ALA A 46 -24.95 5.75 17.22
CA ALA A 46 -25.79 5.80 18.42
C ALA A 46 -25.23 6.74 19.50
N TYR A 47 -23.93 7.01 19.49
CA TYR A 47 -23.25 7.95 20.39
C TYR A 47 -22.89 9.29 19.73
N GLY A 48 -23.35 9.56 18.50
CA GLY A 48 -23.04 10.81 17.78
C GLY A 48 -21.59 10.96 17.31
N GLN A 49 -20.84 9.86 17.23
CA GLN A 49 -19.41 9.84 16.91
C GLN A 49 -19.15 9.48 15.43
N ASN A 50 -19.96 9.97 14.51
CA ASN A 50 -19.90 9.56 13.09
C ASN A 50 -19.64 10.72 12.11
N GLU A 51 -19.33 11.90 12.63
CA GLU A 51 -18.97 13.09 11.85
C GLU A 51 -17.46 13.34 11.89
N ASP A 52 -16.87 13.25 13.08
CA ASP A 52 -15.48 13.56 13.40
C ASP A 52 -14.62 12.31 13.70
N HIS A 53 -15.25 11.15 13.91
CA HIS A 53 -14.55 9.88 14.13
C HIS A 53 -14.72 8.90 12.96
N PHE A 54 -13.71 8.07 12.72
CA PHE A 54 -13.69 7.15 11.57
C PHE A 54 -13.10 5.77 11.87
N LEU A 55 -13.58 4.76 11.13
CA LEU A 55 -13.03 3.40 11.18
C LEU A 55 -11.93 3.20 10.14
N VAL A 56 -10.88 2.49 10.55
CA VAL A 56 -9.69 2.22 9.73
C VAL A 56 -9.57 0.72 9.46
N SER A 57 -9.30 0.37 8.19
CA SER A 57 -8.97 -0.99 7.77
C SER A 57 -7.46 -1.13 7.60
N HIS A 58 -6.85 -2.03 8.37
CA HIS A 58 -5.44 -2.40 8.25
C HIS A 58 -5.27 -3.63 7.38
N GLY A 59 -4.08 -3.79 6.79
CA GLY A 59 -3.72 -4.99 6.04
C GLY A 59 -4.64 -5.22 4.85
N SER A 60 -4.95 -4.17 4.08
CA SER A 60 -6.04 -4.19 3.10
C SER A 60 -5.59 -4.37 1.65
N SER A 61 -4.29 -4.44 1.39
CA SER A 61 -3.71 -4.75 0.07
C SER A 61 -4.39 -5.90 -0.67
N THR A 62 -4.60 -5.73 -1.98
CA THR A 62 -5.30 -6.68 -2.85
C THR A 62 -4.38 -7.77 -3.42
N VAL A 63 -3.06 -7.53 -3.44
CA VAL A 63 -2.03 -8.41 -4.00
C VAL A 63 -2.39 -8.82 -5.44
N PRO A 64 -2.25 -7.89 -6.40
CA PRO A 64 -2.63 -8.12 -7.80
C PRO A 64 -1.86 -9.31 -8.39
N GLN A 65 -2.59 -10.32 -8.87
CA GLN A 65 -1.99 -11.59 -9.33
C GLN A 65 -1.24 -11.41 -10.65
N GLU A 66 -1.65 -10.45 -11.46
CA GLU A 66 -0.95 -10.02 -12.67
C GLU A 66 0.47 -9.50 -12.36
N ILE A 67 0.64 -8.73 -11.27
CA ILE A 67 1.95 -8.23 -10.85
C ILE A 67 2.80 -9.37 -10.26
N VAL A 68 2.19 -10.29 -9.50
CA VAL A 68 2.88 -11.49 -9.00
C VAL A 68 3.37 -12.36 -10.17
N ALA A 69 2.54 -12.53 -11.21
CA ALA A 69 2.91 -13.26 -12.41
C ALA A 69 4.03 -12.56 -13.18
N GLU A 70 3.97 -11.23 -13.33
CA GLU A 70 5.04 -10.42 -13.93
C GLU A 70 6.37 -10.62 -13.20
N ILE A 71 6.39 -10.51 -11.88
CA ILE A 71 7.60 -10.75 -11.06
C ILE A 71 8.18 -12.14 -11.34
N ASN A 72 7.33 -13.16 -11.40
CA ASN A 72 7.75 -14.54 -11.64
C ASN A 72 8.27 -14.76 -13.07
N GLN A 73 7.71 -14.06 -14.07
CA GLN A 73 8.22 -14.07 -15.45
C GLN A 73 9.61 -13.43 -15.54
N MET A 74 9.88 -12.40 -14.74
CA MET A 74 11.15 -11.67 -14.70
C MET A 74 12.14 -12.25 -13.67
N GLY A 75 12.14 -13.59 -13.53
CA GLY A 75 13.11 -14.31 -12.71
C GLY A 75 12.81 -14.34 -11.20
N GLY A 76 11.69 -13.79 -10.74
CA GLY A 76 11.22 -13.95 -9.35
C GLY A 76 10.75 -15.37 -9.02
N ASN A 77 10.38 -15.59 -7.75
CA ASN A 77 9.75 -16.81 -7.24
C ASN A 77 8.82 -16.50 -6.06
N VAL A 78 7.80 -15.69 -6.31
CA VAL A 78 6.76 -15.33 -5.35
C VAL A 78 5.66 -16.39 -5.39
N GLN A 79 5.46 -17.09 -4.28
CA GLN A 79 4.49 -18.17 -4.15
C GLN A 79 3.49 -17.88 -3.02
N GLY A 80 2.24 -18.31 -3.21
CA GLY A 80 1.19 -18.22 -2.19
C GLY A 80 0.70 -16.80 -1.85
N ALA A 81 1.18 -15.79 -2.58
CA ALA A 81 0.78 -14.41 -2.38
C ALA A 81 -0.67 -14.20 -2.82
N ALA A 82 -1.53 -13.83 -1.87
CA ALA A 82 -2.94 -13.60 -2.08
C ALA A 82 -3.45 -12.51 -1.13
N GLY A 83 -4.19 -11.55 -1.66
CA GLY A 83 -4.63 -10.36 -0.95
C GLY A 83 -6.15 -10.24 -0.87
N ILE A 84 -6.65 -9.14 -0.32
CA ILE A 84 -8.09 -8.98 -0.09
C ILE A 84 -8.81 -8.68 -1.42
N PRO A 85 -9.88 -9.42 -1.77
CA PRO A 85 -10.69 -9.12 -2.94
C PRO A 85 -11.26 -7.71 -2.90
N MET A 86 -11.22 -7.01 -4.03
CA MET A 86 -11.66 -5.61 -4.12
C MET A 86 -13.11 -5.43 -3.63
N HIS A 87 -14.02 -6.34 -3.98
CA HIS A 87 -15.43 -6.24 -3.55
C HIS A 87 -15.57 -6.28 -2.03
N LYS A 88 -14.73 -7.02 -1.31
CA LYS A 88 -14.75 -7.05 0.16
C LYS A 88 -14.26 -5.75 0.79
N ILE A 89 -13.28 -5.10 0.18
CA ILE A 89 -12.86 -3.76 0.62
C ILE A 89 -14.01 -2.78 0.40
N GLN A 90 -14.69 -2.85 -0.74
CA GLN A 90 -15.85 -1.99 -1.05
C GLN A 90 -17.04 -2.26 -0.11
N GLU A 91 -17.29 -3.52 0.26
CA GLU A 91 -18.27 -3.88 1.30
C GLU A 91 -17.91 -3.20 2.64
N ALA A 92 -16.63 -3.24 3.05
CA ALA A 92 -16.17 -2.60 4.28
C ALA A 92 -16.28 -1.06 4.23
N VAL A 93 -16.02 -0.43 3.09
CA VAL A 93 -16.25 1.01 2.87
C VAL A 93 -17.72 1.37 3.04
N LYS A 94 -18.63 0.58 2.45
CA LYS A 94 -20.08 0.76 2.61
C LYS A 94 -20.52 0.58 4.08
N ALA A 95 -19.86 -0.32 4.81
CA ALA A 95 -20.17 -0.60 6.21
C ALA A 95 -19.67 0.49 7.20
N GLY A 96 -18.69 1.32 6.81
CA GLY A 96 -18.22 2.43 7.63
C GLY A 96 -16.70 2.68 7.65
N ILE A 97 -15.88 1.88 6.95
CA ILE A 97 -14.45 2.18 6.82
C ILE A 97 -14.24 3.47 6.02
N ARG A 98 -13.38 4.38 6.53
CA ARG A 98 -13.01 5.64 5.88
C ARG A 98 -11.52 5.80 5.60
N LYS A 99 -10.68 4.92 6.16
CA LYS A 99 -9.24 4.85 5.86
C LYS A 99 -8.85 3.40 5.58
N ILE A 100 -8.19 3.17 4.44
CA ILE A 100 -7.76 1.85 3.99
C ILE A 100 -6.24 1.85 3.86
N ASN A 101 -5.55 0.95 4.54
CA ASN A 101 -4.10 0.85 4.45
C ASN A 101 -3.70 -0.14 3.35
N ILE A 102 -3.05 0.37 2.31
CA ILE A 102 -2.48 -0.38 1.19
C ILE A 102 -0.96 -0.20 1.21
N ASP A 103 -0.21 -1.29 1.15
CA ASP A 103 1.26 -1.26 1.23
C ASP A 103 1.88 -2.35 0.35
N THR A 104 1.49 -3.62 0.56
CA THR A 104 2.02 -4.76 -0.21
C THR A 104 1.85 -4.62 -1.71
N ASP A 105 0.74 -4.05 -2.18
CA ASP A 105 0.51 -3.82 -3.62
C ASP A 105 1.58 -2.89 -4.21
N LEU A 106 1.94 -1.82 -3.48
CA LEU A 106 2.93 -0.85 -3.92
C LEU A 106 4.32 -1.50 -3.95
N ARG A 107 4.64 -2.31 -2.95
CA ARG A 107 5.92 -3.03 -2.89
C ARG A 107 6.09 -4.02 -4.04
N LEU A 108 5.02 -4.76 -4.36
CA LEU A 108 4.97 -5.63 -5.54
C LEU A 108 5.15 -4.82 -6.82
N GLY A 109 4.46 -3.68 -6.95
CA GLY A 109 4.60 -2.78 -8.10
C GLY A 109 6.05 -2.31 -8.29
N ILE A 110 6.69 -1.82 -7.23
CA ILE A 110 8.09 -1.36 -7.27
C ILE A 110 9.01 -2.52 -7.67
N THR A 111 8.86 -3.69 -7.04
CA THR A 111 9.70 -4.86 -7.32
C THR A 111 9.53 -5.33 -8.77
N ALA A 112 8.30 -5.39 -9.26
CA ALA A 112 8.01 -5.74 -10.65
C ALA A 112 8.68 -4.76 -11.61
N THR A 113 8.57 -3.45 -11.39
CA THR A 113 9.23 -2.44 -12.21
C THR A 113 10.75 -2.65 -12.26
N PHE A 114 11.42 -2.86 -11.13
CA PHE A 114 12.87 -3.12 -11.14
C PHE A 114 13.23 -4.38 -11.91
N ARG A 115 12.51 -5.49 -11.69
CA ARG A 115 12.79 -6.75 -12.40
C ARG A 115 12.57 -6.62 -13.91
N THR A 116 11.48 -5.97 -14.32
CA THR A 116 11.19 -5.67 -15.72
C THR A 116 12.29 -4.79 -16.32
N TYR A 117 12.68 -3.70 -15.64
CA TYR A 117 13.73 -2.79 -16.11
C TYR A 117 15.07 -3.51 -16.36
N PHE A 118 15.52 -4.36 -15.43
CA PHE A 118 16.74 -5.15 -15.63
C PHE A 118 16.63 -6.21 -16.74
N THR A 119 15.42 -6.74 -16.95
CA THR A 119 15.20 -7.76 -18.00
C THR A 119 15.16 -7.13 -19.38
N GLU A 120 14.52 -5.97 -19.52
CA GLU A 120 14.40 -5.23 -20.78
C GLU A 120 15.69 -4.48 -21.15
N ASN A 121 16.55 -4.18 -20.17
CA ASN A 121 17.82 -3.48 -20.39
C ASN A 121 19.01 -4.29 -19.85
N PRO A 122 19.42 -5.39 -20.51
CA PRO A 122 20.54 -6.20 -20.04
C PRO A 122 21.84 -5.39 -19.91
N GLY A 123 22.47 -5.45 -18.73
CA GLY A 123 23.72 -4.74 -18.45
C GLY A 123 23.54 -3.31 -17.93
N VAL A 124 22.30 -2.79 -17.86
CA VAL A 124 22.04 -1.43 -17.35
C VAL A 124 22.55 -1.22 -15.92
N GLU A 125 22.62 -2.28 -15.13
CA GLU A 125 23.15 -2.26 -13.77
C GLU A 125 24.63 -1.80 -13.71
N SER A 126 25.39 -2.00 -14.80
CA SER A 126 26.78 -1.56 -14.90
C SER A 126 26.92 -0.05 -15.09
N THR A 127 25.86 0.64 -15.53
CA THR A 127 25.84 2.11 -15.67
C THR A 127 25.72 2.81 -14.32
N SER A 128 25.35 2.08 -13.27
CA SER A 128 25.26 2.57 -11.89
C SER A 128 25.73 1.48 -10.92
N SER A 129 27.05 1.30 -10.86
CA SER A 129 27.71 0.27 -10.04
C SER A 129 27.36 0.33 -8.56
N ASP A 130 27.06 1.52 -8.07
CA ASP A 130 26.89 1.76 -6.63
C ASP A 130 25.41 1.72 -6.20
N VAL A 131 24.47 1.70 -7.17
CA VAL A 131 23.03 1.67 -6.89
C VAL A 131 22.33 0.52 -7.61
N LEU A 132 22.37 0.46 -8.94
CA LEU A 132 21.61 -0.54 -9.69
C LEU A 132 22.24 -1.93 -9.61
N ALA A 133 23.57 -2.04 -9.63
CA ALA A 133 24.25 -3.34 -9.46
C ALA A 133 23.93 -4.03 -8.12
N PRO A 134 24.01 -3.37 -6.94
CA PRO A 134 23.63 -4.01 -5.68
C PRO A 134 22.14 -4.37 -5.61
N ILE A 135 21.24 -3.56 -6.20
CA ILE A 135 19.81 -3.90 -6.30
C ILE A 135 19.62 -5.18 -7.10
N LYS A 136 20.17 -5.22 -8.33
CA LYS A 136 20.04 -6.38 -9.22
C LYS A 136 20.55 -7.65 -8.55
N LYS A 137 21.75 -7.57 -7.96
CA LYS A 137 22.36 -8.68 -7.22
C LYS A 137 21.43 -9.18 -6.11
N ALA A 138 20.89 -8.28 -5.29
CA ALA A 138 19.98 -8.65 -4.20
C ALA A 138 18.69 -9.30 -4.71
N LEU A 139 18.14 -8.84 -5.84
CA LEU A 139 16.94 -9.42 -6.47
C LEU A 139 17.20 -10.79 -7.11
N ASP A 140 18.40 -11.01 -7.66
CA ASP A 140 18.83 -12.29 -8.23
C ASP A 140 19.06 -13.33 -7.11
N GLU A 141 19.69 -12.92 -6.00
CA GLU A 141 19.94 -13.78 -4.83
C GLU A 141 18.65 -14.10 -4.06
N LYS A 142 17.74 -13.13 -3.92
CA LYS A 142 16.46 -13.28 -3.22
C LYS A 142 15.29 -13.20 -4.19
N ARG A 143 15.06 -14.30 -4.89
CA ARG A 143 14.03 -14.40 -5.94
C ARG A 143 12.61 -14.21 -5.41
N ASP A 144 12.36 -14.51 -4.13
CA ASP A 144 11.09 -14.32 -3.44
C ASP A 144 10.92 -12.92 -2.82
N ALA A 145 11.93 -12.05 -2.92
CA ALA A 145 11.83 -10.68 -2.41
C ALA A 145 10.76 -9.89 -3.17
N ILE A 146 9.86 -9.27 -2.39
CA ILE A 146 8.81 -8.36 -2.89
C ILE A 146 8.85 -7.00 -2.20
N ASP A 147 9.72 -6.84 -1.21
CA ASP A 147 9.80 -5.64 -0.39
C ASP A 147 11.05 -4.84 -0.78
N PRO A 148 10.89 -3.59 -1.26
CA PRO A 148 12.03 -2.74 -1.56
C PRO A 148 13.05 -2.62 -0.43
N ARG A 149 12.59 -2.69 0.82
CA ARG A 149 13.48 -2.59 1.98
C ARG A 149 14.47 -3.77 2.07
N ASP A 150 14.15 -4.91 1.47
CA ASP A 150 15.01 -6.09 1.49
C ASP A 150 16.20 -5.99 0.53
N TYR A 151 16.04 -5.29 -0.60
CA TYR A 151 17.08 -5.15 -1.63
C TYR A 151 17.71 -3.75 -1.67
N LEU A 152 16.98 -2.69 -1.28
CA LEU A 152 17.52 -1.33 -1.20
C LEU A 152 18.50 -1.14 -0.03
N LYS A 153 18.45 -2.01 0.99
CA LYS A 153 19.42 -1.98 2.10
C LYS A 153 20.87 -2.26 1.68
N ALA A 154 21.07 -2.76 0.46
CA ALA A 154 22.38 -3.01 -0.11
C ALA A 154 23.05 -1.73 -0.65
N ILE A 155 22.35 -0.59 -0.60
CA ILE A 155 22.77 0.70 -1.14
C ILE A 155 23.08 1.65 0.02
N ASP A 156 24.09 2.49 -0.15
CA ASP A 156 24.31 3.62 0.75
C ASP A 156 23.19 4.66 0.59
N VAL A 157 22.52 5.01 1.69
CA VAL A 157 21.43 5.99 1.71
C VAL A 157 21.91 7.38 1.24
N GLU A 158 23.18 7.71 1.43
CA GLU A 158 23.72 8.99 0.94
C GLU A 158 23.66 9.09 -0.60
N LEU A 159 23.78 7.96 -1.32
CA LEU A 159 23.67 7.95 -2.78
C LEU A 159 22.25 8.30 -3.24
N LEU A 160 21.24 8.00 -2.43
CA LEU A 160 19.84 8.34 -2.72
C LEU A 160 19.53 9.83 -2.49
N ARG A 161 20.47 10.59 -1.91
CA ARG A 161 20.32 12.05 -1.75
C ARG A 161 20.82 12.85 -2.96
N THR A 162 21.57 12.22 -3.86
CA THR A 162 22.03 12.85 -5.10
C THR A 162 20.89 12.86 -6.12
N ASP A 163 20.72 13.97 -6.84
CA ASP A 163 19.73 14.05 -7.93
C ASP A 163 20.09 13.05 -9.05
N PRO A 164 19.24 12.05 -9.34
CA PRO A 164 19.54 11.00 -10.31
C PRO A 164 19.35 11.45 -11.76
N LYS A 165 19.11 12.74 -12.02
CA LYS A 165 18.79 13.25 -13.36
C LYS A 165 19.79 12.82 -14.44
N GLY A 166 19.27 12.30 -15.55
CA GLY A 166 20.01 11.79 -16.69
C GLY A 166 20.63 10.41 -16.50
N THR A 167 20.26 9.67 -15.44
CA THR A 167 20.80 8.34 -15.15
C THR A 167 19.74 7.25 -15.32
N ALA A 168 20.19 6.00 -15.47
CA ALA A 168 19.32 4.81 -15.44
C ALA A 168 18.50 4.69 -14.14
N LEU A 169 19.00 5.27 -13.03
CA LEU A 169 18.24 5.33 -11.78
C LEU A 169 17.03 6.27 -11.90
N GLU A 170 17.16 7.41 -12.57
CA GLU A 170 16.00 8.28 -12.84
C GLU A 170 14.98 7.55 -13.71
N GLU A 171 15.42 6.89 -14.77
CA GLU A 171 14.53 6.15 -15.69
C GLU A 171 13.64 5.14 -14.95
N VAL A 172 14.26 4.23 -14.17
CA VAL A 172 13.50 3.22 -13.42
C VAL A 172 12.63 3.85 -12.33
N MET A 173 13.06 4.95 -11.70
CA MET A 173 12.27 5.64 -10.69
C MET A 173 11.06 6.37 -11.28
N LEU A 174 11.16 6.91 -12.50
CA LEU A 174 10.02 7.43 -13.24
C LEU A 174 9.02 6.32 -13.57
N MET A 175 9.50 5.15 -14.02
CA MET A 175 8.64 3.98 -14.23
C MET A 175 7.95 3.51 -12.94
N VAL A 176 8.67 3.56 -11.80
CA VAL A 176 8.09 3.26 -10.49
C VAL A 176 7.01 4.27 -10.15
N GLN A 177 7.29 5.57 -10.31
CA GLN A 177 6.35 6.64 -10.03
C GLN A 177 5.06 6.47 -10.84
N ASP A 178 5.16 6.25 -12.15
CA ASP A 178 4.01 6.09 -13.04
C ASP A 178 3.17 4.86 -12.67
N ARG A 179 3.83 3.73 -12.39
CA ARG A 179 3.13 2.51 -11.97
C ARG A 179 2.39 2.70 -10.65
N ILE A 180 3.05 3.30 -9.66
CA ILE A 180 2.44 3.56 -8.35
C ILE A 180 1.30 4.56 -8.47
N ALA A 181 1.47 5.63 -9.25
CA ALA A 181 0.43 6.62 -9.51
C ALA A 181 -0.80 5.96 -10.14
N GLY A 182 -0.63 5.13 -11.18
CA GLY A 182 -1.73 4.43 -11.84
C GLY A 182 -2.44 3.44 -10.91
N HIS A 183 -1.71 2.71 -10.06
CA HIS A 183 -2.33 1.82 -9.08
C HIS A 183 -3.11 2.59 -8.01
N VAL A 184 -2.54 3.69 -7.49
CA VAL A 184 -3.22 4.55 -6.49
C VAL A 184 -4.45 5.21 -7.10
N GLU A 185 -4.39 5.68 -8.35
CA GLU A 185 -5.54 6.22 -9.08
C GLU A 185 -6.68 5.18 -9.14
N MET A 186 -6.37 3.96 -9.58
CA MET A 186 -7.35 2.86 -9.61
C MET A 186 -7.98 2.65 -8.23
N LEU A 187 -7.19 2.61 -7.16
CA LEU A 187 -7.70 2.44 -5.80
C LEU A 187 -8.60 3.60 -5.35
N VAL A 188 -8.21 4.84 -5.62
CA VAL A 188 -8.98 6.05 -5.32
C VAL A 188 -10.35 6.02 -6.01
N HIS A 189 -10.42 5.56 -7.26
CA HIS A 189 -11.67 5.33 -7.96
C HIS A 189 -12.50 4.20 -7.33
N LYS A 190 -11.87 3.05 -7.05
CA LYS A 190 -12.58 1.89 -6.49
C LYS A 190 -13.09 2.13 -5.07
N PHE A 191 -12.40 2.96 -4.28
CA PHE A 191 -12.78 3.34 -2.92
C PHE A 191 -13.74 4.55 -2.88
N GLY A 192 -13.95 5.22 -4.01
CA GLY A 192 -14.94 6.29 -4.15
C GLY A 192 -14.47 7.67 -3.66
N SER A 193 -13.17 7.90 -3.53
CA SER A 193 -12.61 9.20 -3.14
C SER A 193 -12.20 10.09 -4.32
N ALA A 194 -12.26 9.57 -5.55
CA ALA A 194 -11.96 10.33 -6.76
C ALA A 194 -12.79 11.62 -6.87
N GLY A 195 -12.12 12.74 -7.13
CA GLY A 195 -12.75 14.06 -7.31
C GLY A 195 -13.24 14.74 -6.03
N LEU A 196 -13.01 14.14 -4.84
CA LEU A 196 -13.44 14.75 -3.57
C LEU A 196 -12.41 15.73 -2.99
N GLY A 197 -11.15 15.71 -3.45
CA GLY A 197 -10.07 16.51 -2.87
C GLY A 197 -10.32 18.02 -2.83
N GLY A 198 -11.00 18.58 -3.85
CA GLY A 198 -11.37 20.00 -3.88
C GLY A 198 -12.58 20.37 -3.02
N LYS A 199 -13.28 19.38 -2.45
CA LYS A 199 -14.44 19.58 -1.56
C LYS A 199 -14.06 19.57 -0.07
N VAL A 200 -12.80 19.26 0.23
CA VAL A 200 -12.30 19.19 1.60
C VAL A 200 -11.79 20.57 2.00
N GLU A 201 -12.40 21.14 3.05
CA GLU A 201 -11.85 22.32 3.71
C GLU A 201 -10.48 21.99 4.31
N ARG A 202 -9.50 22.85 4.04
CA ARG A 202 -8.14 22.68 4.58
C ARG A 202 -8.01 23.56 5.82
N ILE A 203 -8.06 22.93 6.97
CA ILE A 203 -7.86 23.58 8.27
C ILE A 203 -6.39 23.38 8.68
N SER A 204 -5.72 24.44 9.13
CA SER A 204 -4.34 24.36 9.62
C SER A 204 -4.27 23.57 10.93
N LEU A 205 -3.07 23.09 11.29
CA LEU A 205 -2.89 22.39 12.57
C LEU A 205 -3.14 23.32 13.76
N GLU A 206 -2.81 24.60 13.66
CA GLU A 206 -3.07 25.62 14.68
C GLU A 206 -4.56 25.89 14.86
N GLU A 207 -5.35 25.86 13.79
CA GLU A 207 -6.80 25.99 13.85
C GLU A 207 -7.45 24.70 14.39
N MET A 208 -7.02 23.52 13.92
CA MET A 208 -7.48 22.24 14.44
C MET A 208 -7.17 22.09 15.93
N ALA A 209 -6.01 22.53 16.42
CA ALA A 209 -5.68 22.44 17.84
C ALA A 209 -6.70 23.17 18.74
N LYS A 210 -7.33 24.24 18.24
CA LYS A 210 -8.37 24.98 18.97
C LYS A 210 -9.69 24.20 19.09
N THR A 211 -9.93 23.20 18.24
CA THR A 211 -11.15 22.37 18.34
C THR A 211 -11.04 21.31 19.43
N TYR A 212 -9.83 21.02 19.92
CA TYR A 212 -9.57 20.09 21.03
C TYR A 212 -9.34 20.79 22.38
N ALA A 213 -9.23 22.13 22.39
CA ALA A 213 -8.96 22.95 23.57
C ALA A 213 -10.26 23.34 24.30
#